data_AF-A0A2M8H2D4-F1
#
_entry.id   AF-A0A2M8H2D4-F1
#
_cell.length_a   1.000
_cell.length_b   1.000
_cell.length_c   1.000
_cell.angle_alpha   90.00
_cell.angle_beta   90.00
_cell.angle_gamma   90.00
#
_symmetry.space_group_name_H-M   'P 1'
#
loop_
_entity.id
_entity.type
_entity.pdbx_description
1 polymer ?
#
loop_
_entity_poly.entity_id
_entity_poly.type
_entity_poly.pdbx_seq_one_letter_code
_entity_poly.pdbx_strand_id
1 'polypeptide(L)'
;MITIKVITPSGWTDVPAYTLHGCDGLAVTMCEFGRFEVTHVKSGRQLIGNFERAVNAVIHMAELSLGAKEVGIDFNLEMEPLRLSMIKSRVKCKRLMDMTIMQYLSVVKPIMGFSGEFPWESSDDSPFAKLEELKALLQEAA
;
A
#
# COMPACT_ATOMS: atom_id res chain seq x y z
N MET A 1 17.96 4.77 -5.28
CA MET A 1 17.38 4.14 -4.09
C MET A 1 17.45 5.17 -2.98
N ILE A 2 16.34 5.43 -2.31
CA ILE A 2 16.23 6.42 -1.24
C ILE A 2 15.72 5.73 0.02
N THR A 3 15.67 6.45 1.13
CA THR A 3 14.96 6.00 2.34
C THR A 3 13.72 6.85 2.53
N ILE A 4 12.59 6.23 2.83
CA ILE A 4 11.36 6.95 3.19
C ILE A 4 10.83 6.45 4.53
N LYS A 5 10.09 7.31 5.21
CA LYS A 5 9.35 6.95 6.43
C LYS A 5 8.04 6.29 6.07
N VAL A 6 7.79 5.13 6.64
CA VAL A 6 6.54 4.39 6.50
C VAL A 6 5.89 4.17 7.86
N ILE A 7 4.56 4.11 7.86
CA ILE A 7 3.79 3.80 9.06
C ILE A 7 3.52 2.30 9.12
N THR A 8 3.84 1.69 10.26
CA THR A 8 3.65 0.26 10.55
C THR A 8 2.90 0.11 11.89
N PRO A 9 2.41 -1.08 12.25
CA PRO A 9 1.77 -1.30 13.55
C PRO A 9 2.67 -0.95 14.76
N SER A 10 3.99 -1.09 14.62
CA SER A 10 4.98 -0.71 15.64
C SER A 10 5.36 0.78 15.62
N GLY A 11 4.73 1.58 14.75
CA GLY A 11 4.98 3.00 14.58
C GLY A 11 5.70 3.34 13.28
N TRP A 12 6.40 4.48 13.27
CA TRP A 12 7.14 4.94 12.11
C TRP A 12 8.49 4.23 11.99
N THR A 13 8.83 3.81 10.79
CA THR A 13 10.13 3.19 10.49
C THR A 13 10.68 3.71 9.16
N ASP A 14 12.00 3.73 9.04
CA ASP A 14 12.70 4.12 7.83
C ASP A 14 12.99 2.87 6.99
N VAL A 15 12.54 2.85 5.74
CA VAL A 15 12.71 1.70 4.84
C VAL A 15 13.36 2.12 3.52
N PRO A 16 14.16 1.23 2.90
CA PRO A 16 14.64 1.47 1.55
C PRO A 16 13.48 1.53 0.57
N ALA A 17 13.57 2.46 -0.36
CA ALA A 17 12.54 2.73 -1.33
C ALA A 17 13.14 2.93 -2.73
N TYR A 18 12.40 2.44 -3.71
CA TYR A 18 12.66 2.64 -5.12
C TYR A 18 11.66 3.66 -5.69
N THR A 19 12.19 4.72 -6.29
CA THR A 19 11.40 5.72 -7.01
C THR A 19 11.64 5.58 -8.51
N LEU A 20 10.62 5.93 -9.29
CA LEU A 20 10.70 5.96 -10.75
C LEU A 20 10.47 7.39 -11.22
N HIS A 21 11.32 7.87 -12.13
CA HIS A 21 11.18 9.21 -12.71
C HIS A 21 9.78 9.37 -13.33
N GLY A 22 9.06 10.43 -12.93
CA GLY A 22 7.70 10.69 -13.38
C GLY A 22 6.60 9.97 -12.59
N CYS A 23 6.94 9.28 -11.50
CA CYS A 23 5.98 8.72 -10.52
C CYS A 23 6.04 9.48 -9.19
N ASP A 24 5.97 10.81 -9.25
CA ASP A 24 6.16 11.68 -8.09
C ASP A 24 5.09 11.42 -7.01
N GLY A 25 5.50 11.44 -5.74
CA GLY A 25 4.64 11.15 -4.59
C GLY A 25 4.43 9.66 -4.30
N LEU A 26 4.92 8.75 -5.17
CA LEU A 26 4.88 7.30 -4.95
C LEU A 26 6.29 6.69 -4.89
N ALA A 27 6.41 5.60 -4.15
CA ALA A 27 7.61 4.78 -4.13
C ALA A 27 7.26 3.31 -3.94
N VAL A 28 8.12 2.42 -4.45
CA VAL A 28 8.08 1.01 -4.10
C VAL A 28 8.90 0.78 -2.84
N THR A 29 8.32 0.18 -1.82
CA THR A 29 8.99 -0.19 -0.57
C THR A 29 8.90 -1.69 -0.32
N MET A 30 9.66 -2.16 0.67
CA MET A 30 9.65 -3.53 1.16
C MET A 30 9.61 -3.50 2.70
N CYS A 31 8.41 -3.40 3.27
CA CYS A 31 8.20 -3.41 4.71
C CYS A 31 8.29 -4.82 5.32
N GLU A 32 7.94 -5.84 4.53
CA GLU A 32 8.10 -7.26 4.86
C GLU A 32 9.11 -7.89 3.90
N PHE A 33 10.00 -8.74 4.41
CA PHE A 33 11.04 -9.36 3.60
C PHE A 33 10.44 -10.14 2.42
N GLY A 34 10.86 -9.80 1.20
CA GLY A 34 10.40 -10.45 -0.03
C GLY A 34 9.02 -10.00 -0.51
N ARG A 35 8.40 -9.00 0.13
CA ARG A 35 7.11 -8.42 -0.28
C ARG A 35 7.26 -6.95 -0.58
N PHE A 36 6.86 -6.59 -1.80
CA PHE A 36 6.95 -5.25 -2.32
C PHE A 36 5.58 -4.61 -2.37
N GLU A 37 5.58 -3.30 -2.22
CA GLU A 37 4.36 -2.50 -2.16
C GLU A 37 4.57 -1.10 -2.72
N VAL A 38 3.49 -0.47 -3.15
CA VAL A 38 3.48 0.93 -3.56
C VAL A 38 2.98 1.76 -2.39
N THR A 39 3.84 2.68 -1.97
CA THR A 39 3.66 3.54 -0.81
C THR A 39 3.51 4.99 -1.25
N HIS A 40 2.56 5.70 -0.65
CA HIS A 40 2.45 7.15 -0.76
C HIS A 40 3.53 7.81 0.11
N VAL A 41 4.44 8.54 -0.52
CA VAL A 41 5.70 9.01 0.11
C VAL A 41 5.44 9.95 1.28
N LYS A 42 4.49 10.88 1.15
CA LYS A 42 4.24 11.89 2.20
C LYS A 42 3.60 11.31 3.44
N SER A 43 2.65 10.39 3.28
CA SER A 43 1.95 9.79 4.42
C SER A 43 2.62 8.52 4.94
N GLY A 44 3.59 7.97 4.19
CA GLY A 44 4.20 6.69 4.50
C GLY A 44 3.22 5.51 4.45
N ARG A 45 2.03 5.68 3.87
CA ARG A 45 0.97 4.66 3.84
C ARG A 45 1.05 3.83 2.58
N GLN A 46 0.87 2.53 2.74
CA GLN A 46 0.68 1.59 1.65
C GLN A 46 -0.62 1.88 0.88
N LEU A 47 -0.55 1.89 -0.45
CA LEU A 47 -1.72 2.00 -1.33
C LEU A 47 -2.12 0.63 -1.92
N ILE A 48 -1.12 -0.13 -2.39
CA ILE A 48 -1.25 -1.51 -2.90
C ILE A 48 0.02 -2.29 -2.54
N GLY A 49 -0.06 -3.60 -2.37
CA GLY A 49 1.12 -4.38 -2.01
C GLY A 49 0.94 -5.89 -2.10
N ASN A 50 1.78 -6.61 -1.36
CA ASN A 50 1.92 -8.07 -1.40
C ASN A 50 2.46 -8.61 -2.73
N PHE A 51 3.27 -7.84 -3.42
CA PHE A 51 3.94 -8.32 -4.63
C PHE A 51 5.19 -9.13 -4.25
N GLU A 52 5.32 -10.36 -4.71
CA GLU A 52 6.54 -11.16 -4.51
C GLU A 52 7.73 -10.65 -5.34
N ARG A 53 7.45 -9.88 -6.38
CA ARG A 53 8.47 -9.33 -7.30
C ARG A 53 8.38 -7.82 -7.33
N ALA A 54 9.51 -7.15 -7.09
CA ALA A 54 9.59 -5.69 -7.11
C ALA A 54 9.08 -5.08 -8.43
N VAL A 55 9.36 -5.73 -9.56
CA VAL A 55 8.91 -5.26 -10.88
C VAL A 55 7.38 -5.18 -10.99
N ASN A 56 6.62 -6.06 -10.32
CA ASN A 56 5.17 -5.99 -10.33
C ASN A 56 4.70 -4.73 -9.58
N ALA A 57 5.28 -4.45 -8.40
CA ALA A 57 5.00 -3.22 -7.67
C ALA A 57 5.35 -1.97 -8.50
N VAL A 58 6.47 -2.01 -9.24
CA VAL A 58 6.87 -0.90 -10.13
C VAL A 58 5.88 -0.69 -11.28
N ILE A 59 5.38 -1.78 -11.89
CA ILE A 59 4.35 -1.69 -12.94
C ILE A 59 3.10 -1.02 -12.40
N HIS A 60 2.59 -1.49 -11.25
CA HIS A 60 1.38 -0.90 -10.67
C HIS A 60 1.60 0.54 -10.18
N MET A 61 2.79 0.89 -9.68
CA MET A 61 3.16 2.26 -9.35
C MET A 61 3.09 3.17 -10.59
N ALA A 62 3.62 2.71 -11.72
CA ALA A 62 3.59 3.44 -12.98
C ALA A 62 2.16 3.59 -13.53
N GLU A 63 1.36 2.52 -13.49
CA GLU A 63 -0.06 2.55 -13.88
C GLU A 63 -0.87 3.53 -13.04
N LEU A 64 -0.69 3.52 -11.71
CA LEU A 64 -1.33 4.47 -10.80
C LEU A 64 -0.93 5.91 -11.11
N SER A 65 0.37 6.18 -11.28
CA SER A 65 0.84 7.54 -11.59
C SER A 65 0.33 8.05 -12.94
N LEU A 66 0.30 7.19 -13.97
CA LEU A 66 -0.25 7.56 -15.28
C LEU A 66 -1.76 7.79 -15.20
N GLY A 67 -2.50 6.89 -14.54
CA GLY A 67 -3.94 7.05 -14.33
C GLY A 67 -4.26 8.33 -13.55
N ALA A 68 -3.50 8.64 -12.50
CA ALA A 68 -3.65 9.88 -11.74
C ALA A 68 -3.41 11.13 -12.59
N LYS A 69 -2.37 11.12 -13.44
CA LYS A 69 -2.12 12.22 -14.38
C LYS A 69 -3.25 12.40 -15.40
N GLU A 70 -3.83 11.32 -15.90
CA GLU A 70 -4.97 11.37 -16.83
C GLU A 70 -6.20 12.04 -16.20
N VAL A 71 -6.40 11.90 -14.88
CA VAL A 71 -7.58 12.43 -14.17
C VAL A 71 -7.30 13.67 -13.32
N GLY A 72 -6.07 14.19 -13.33
CA GLY A 72 -5.66 15.37 -12.57
C GLY A 72 -5.55 15.14 -11.06
N ILE A 73 -5.24 13.91 -10.62
CA ILE A 73 -4.94 13.59 -9.21
C ILE A 73 -3.43 13.73 -8.98
N ASP A 74 -3.06 14.40 -7.90
CA ASP A 74 -1.67 14.62 -7.51
C ASP A 74 -1.31 13.83 -6.24
N PHE A 75 -0.41 12.86 -6.39
CA PHE A 75 0.14 12.06 -5.28
C PHE A 75 1.16 12.84 -4.42
N ASN A 76 1.47 14.09 -4.74
CA ASN A 76 2.24 14.96 -3.84
C ASN A 76 1.36 15.71 -2.83
N LEU A 77 0.05 15.48 -2.83
CA LEU A 77 -0.85 16.03 -1.82
C LEU A 77 -0.69 15.26 -0.50
N GLU A 78 -1.09 15.90 0.61
CA GLU A 78 -1.25 15.18 1.88
C GLU A 78 -2.36 14.11 1.77
N MET A 79 -2.39 13.14 2.68
CA MET A 79 -3.27 11.98 2.57
C MET A 79 -4.76 12.34 2.46
N GLU A 80 -5.23 13.27 3.28
CA GLU A 80 -6.64 13.68 3.28
C GLU A 80 -7.08 14.38 1.97
N PRO A 81 -6.38 15.43 1.48
CA PRO A 81 -6.73 16.02 0.19
C PRO A 81 -6.56 15.03 -0.98
N LEU A 82 -5.54 14.18 -0.95
CA LEU A 82 -5.38 13.09 -1.92
C LEU A 82 -6.61 12.17 -1.91
N ARG A 83 -7.01 11.71 -0.73
CA ARG A 83 -8.19 10.84 -0.55
C ARG A 83 -9.46 11.48 -1.11
N LEU A 84 -9.70 12.75 -0.79
CA LEU A 84 -10.87 13.48 -1.30
C LEU A 84 -10.84 13.60 -2.83
N SER A 85 -9.67 13.83 -3.43
CA SER A 85 -9.54 13.89 -4.88
C SER A 85 -9.86 12.55 -5.55
N MET A 86 -9.39 11.44 -4.96
CA MET A 86 -9.65 10.08 -5.46
C MET A 86 -11.12 9.67 -5.32
N ILE A 87 -11.77 10.05 -4.23
CA ILE A 87 -13.21 9.78 -4.01
C ILE A 87 -14.09 10.60 -4.96
N LYS A 88 -13.73 11.87 -5.18
CA LYS A 88 -14.49 12.77 -6.06
C LYS A 88 -14.31 12.42 -7.53
N SER A 89 -13.16 11.88 -7.92
CA SER A 89 -12.91 11.47 -9.28
C SER A 89 -13.77 10.27 -9.67
N ARG A 90 -14.67 10.51 -10.63
CA ARG A 90 -15.47 9.45 -11.29
C ARG A 90 -14.91 9.07 -12.66
N VAL A 91 -13.75 9.62 -13.01
CA VAL A 91 -13.14 9.40 -14.32
C VAL A 91 -12.50 8.02 -14.34
N LYS A 92 -12.89 7.23 -15.34
CA LYS A 92 -12.33 5.90 -15.59
C LYS A 92 -11.08 6.04 -16.46
N CYS A 93 -10.02 5.33 -16.09
CA CYS A 93 -8.76 5.36 -16.81
C CYS A 93 -8.62 4.08 -17.63
N LYS A 94 -8.38 4.20 -18.94
CA LYS A 94 -8.10 3.03 -19.80
C LYS A 94 -6.90 2.23 -19.30
N ARG A 95 -5.91 2.95 -18.76
CA ARG A 95 -4.69 2.37 -18.17
C ARG A 95 -4.94 1.57 -16.89
N LEU A 96 -6.06 1.83 -16.21
CA LEU A 96 -6.49 1.11 -15.02
C LEU A 96 -7.66 0.17 -15.34
N MET A 97 -7.66 -0.44 -16.52
CA MET A 97 -8.71 -1.38 -16.96
C MET A 97 -10.12 -0.77 -16.95
N ASP A 98 -10.24 0.49 -17.39
CA ASP A 98 -11.49 1.27 -17.37
C ASP A 98 -12.13 1.40 -15.97
N MET A 99 -11.29 1.37 -14.94
CA MET A 99 -11.66 1.60 -13.54
C MET A 99 -11.32 3.03 -13.10
N THR A 100 -11.99 3.51 -12.06
CA THR A 100 -11.49 4.66 -11.29
C THR A 100 -10.28 4.24 -10.45
N ILE A 101 -9.47 5.19 -9.99
CA ILE A 101 -8.32 4.88 -9.12
C ILE A 101 -8.79 4.12 -7.86
N MET A 102 -9.90 4.56 -7.25
CA MET A 102 -10.48 3.87 -6.08
C MET A 102 -10.87 2.42 -6.38
N GLN A 103 -11.48 2.18 -7.54
CA GLN A 103 -11.87 0.82 -7.96
C GLN A 103 -10.63 -0.05 -8.21
N TYR A 104 -9.62 0.49 -8.90
CA TYR A 104 -8.38 -0.21 -9.17
C TYR A 104 -7.65 -0.62 -7.88
N LEU A 105 -7.55 0.31 -6.91
CA LEU A 105 -6.95 0.02 -5.60
C LEU A 105 -7.70 -1.08 -4.83
N SER A 106 -9.03 -1.17 -5.01
CA SER A 106 -9.83 -2.23 -4.39
C SER A 106 -9.63 -3.61 -5.04
N VAL A 107 -9.33 -3.65 -6.34
CA VAL A 107 -9.19 -4.91 -7.11
C VAL A 107 -7.79 -5.50 -7.00
N VAL A 108 -6.75 -4.66 -7.09
CA VAL A 108 -5.35 -5.09 -6.96
C VAL A 108 -5.01 -5.51 -5.53
N LYS A 109 -6.00 -5.45 -4.63
CA LYS A 109 -5.93 -5.87 -3.24
C LYS A 109 -6.75 -7.16 -2.94
N PRO A 110 -6.37 -8.37 -3.39
CA PRO A 110 -6.77 -9.62 -2.72
C PRO A 110 -5.59 -10.10 -1.85
N ILE A 111 -5.55 -9.83 -0.54
CA ILE A 111 -6.23 -10.49 0.58
C ILE A 111 -5.80 -11.96 0.76
N MET A 112 -4.74 -12.16 1.55
CA MET A 112 -4.78 -13.20 2.58
C MET A 112 -4.85 -12.50 3.94
N GLY A 113 -6.08 -12.35 4.44
CA GLY A 113 -6.44 -12.38 5.87
C GLY A 113 -5.66 -11.52 6.86
N PHE A 114 -5.65 -10.19 6.68
CA PHE A 114 -5.51 -9.25 7.81
C PHE A 114 -6.70 -8.30 7.77
N SER A 115 -7.61 -8.53 8.70
CA SER A 115 -8.94 -7.92 8.78
C SER A 115 -8.89 -6.66 9.64
N GLY A 116 -9.34 -5.60 8.99
CA GLY A 116 -9.59 -4.26 9.50
C GLY A 116 -9.15 -3.28 8.41
N GLU A 117 -9.91 -3.32 7.33
CA GLU A 117 -10.93 -2.29 7.12
C GLU A 117 -10.22 -0.96 6.82
N PHE A 118 -9.78 -0.83 5.55
CA PHE A 118 -8.81 0.13 4.99
C PHE A 118 -7.36 -0.17 5.41
N PRO A 119 -6.29 0.15 4.64
CA PRO A 119 -4.90 -0.23 5.00
C PRO A 119 -4.41 0.21 6.41
N TRP A 120 -5.27 0.83 7.22
CA TRP A 120 -4.96 1.53 8.46
C TRP A 120 -6.02 1.39 9.56
N GLU A 121 -7.04 0.51 9.44
CA GLU A 121 -7.92 0.17 10.59
C GLU A 121 -7.93 -1.33 10.93
N SER A 122 -6.87 -2.08 10.64
CA SER A 122 -6.71 -3.46 11.15
C SER A 122 -5.92 -3.48 12.43
N SER A 123 -6.66 -3.60 13.53
CA SER A 123 -6.22 -4.24 14.75
C SER A 123 -6.11 -5.76 14.52
N ASP A 124 -5.17 -6.20 13.68
CA ASP A 124 -4.80 -7.61 13.65
C ASP A 124 -3.31 -7.71 13.87
N ASP A 125 -2.97 -8.23 15.04
CA ASP A 125 -1.62 -8.51 15.44
C ASP A 125 -0.94 -9.42 14.42
N SER A 126 0.34 -9.13 14.21
CA SER A 126 1.28 -9.93 13.43
C SER A 126 1.01 -11.45 13.54
N PRO A 127 1.21 -12.25 12.47
CA PRO A 127 1.04 -13.70 12.55
C PRO A 127 1.95 -14.37 13.60
N PHE A 128 2.97 -13.65 14.08
CA PHE A 128 3.78 -14.04 15.22
C PHE A 128 3.05 -13.92 16.57
N ALA A 129 2.14 -12.96 16.76
CA ALA A 129 1.33 -12.87 17.97
C ALA A 129 0.35 -14.04 18.08
N LYS A 130 -0.32 -14.38 16.97
CA LYS A 130 -1.20 -15.55 16.89
C LYS A 130 -0.44 -16.87 17.11
N LEU A 131 0.85 -16.92 16.73
CA LEU A 131 1.73 -18.05 17.02
C LEU A 131 2.08 -18.14 18.51
N GLU A 132 2.35 -17.02 19.18
CA GLU A 132 2.61 -16.99 20.62
C GLU A 132 1.36 -17.36 21.45
N GLU A 133 0.18 -16.91 21.04
CA GLU A 133 -1.10 -17.34 21.65
C GLU A 133 -1.32 -18.85 21.51
N LEU A 134 -1.08 -19.42 20.33
CA LEU A 134 -1.21 -20.86 20.11
C LEU A 134 -0.17 -21.67 20.90
N LYS A 135 1.04 -21.14 21.09
CA LYS A 135 2.06 -21.77 21.95
C LYS A 135 1.64 -21.77 23.42
N ALA A 136 1.07 -20.67 23.92
CA ALA A 136 0.57 -20.59 25.28
C ALA A 136 -0.56 -21.62 25.54
N LEU A 137 -1.51 -21.74 24.61
CA LEU A 137 -2.59 -22.73 24.71
C LEU A 137 -2.09 -24.19 24.67
N LEU A 138 -1.03 -24.46 23.91
CA LEU A 138 -0.40 -25.79 23.89
C LEU A 138 0.35 -26.13 25.19
N GLN A 139 0.87 -25.12 25.90
CA GLN A 139 1.51 -25.32 27.20
C GLN A 139 0.51 -25.52 28.34
N GLU A 140 -0.69 -24.95 28.25
CA GLU A 140 -1.77 -25.15 29.24
C GLU A 140 -2.50 -26.49 29.06
N ALA A 141 -2.45 -27.07 27.87
CA ALA A 141 -3.07 -28.36 27.54
C ALA A 141 -2.16 -29.59 27.78
N ALA A 142 -0.94 -29.37 28.30
CA ALA A 142 0.05 -30.39 28.63
C ALA A 142 0.16 -30.58 30.15
#